data_AF-Q6BCG5-F1
#
_entry.id   AF-Q6BCG5-F1
#
_cell.length_a   1.000
_cell.length_b   1.000
_cell.length_c   1.000
_cell.angle_alpha   90.00
_cell.angle_beta   90.00
_cell.angle_gamma   90.00
#
_symmetry.space_group_name_H-M   'P 1'
#
loop_
_entity.id
_entity.type
_entity.pdbx_description
1 polymer ?
#
loop_
_entity_poly.entity_id
_entity_poly.type
_entity_poly.pdbx_seq_one_letter_code
_entity_poly.pdbx_strand_id
1 'polypeptide(L)'
;YPPRSCPQGQAASQSTTHDPAQRVVLMLRERWHFCRDSQVLLGSRALRERHLGLMGYQLLPLPFEELESQRGLPQLKSYLRQKLQALGLRWGPEGG
;
A
#
# COMPACT_ATOMS: atom_id res chain seq x y z
N TYR A 1 35.58 -16.95 43.13
CA TYR A 1 35.79 -16.06 41.97
C TYR A 1 34.43 -15.57 41.48
N PRO A 2 34.09 -14.27 41.59
CA PRO A 2 32.94 -13.73 40.89
C PRO A 2 33.33 -13.38 39.43
N PRO A 3 32.41 -13.48 38.46
CA PRO A 3 32.70 -13.00 37.12
C PRO A 3 32.70 -11.46 37.10
N ARG A 4 33.66 -10.90 36.36
CA ARG A 4 33.85 -9.47 36.15
C ARG A 4 32.65 -8.86 35.44
N SER A 5 32.11 -7.78 36.00
CA SER A 5 31.19 -6.86 35.32
C SER A 5 31.88 -6.22 34.12
N CYS A 6 31.29 -6.37 32.93
CA CYS A 6 31.72 -5.66 31.73
C CYS A 6 31.35 -4.18 31.83
N PRO A 7 32.25 -3.23 31.51
CA PRO A 7 31.91 -1.82 31.52
C PRO A 7 31.09 -1.45 30.28
N GLN A 8 30.15 -0.54 30.51
CA GLN A 8 29.24 0.13 29.61
C GLN A 8 29.91 0.53 28.27
N GLY A 9 29.76 -0.30 27.25
CA GLY A 9 30.01 0.08 25.86
C GLY A 9 28.86 0.95 25.38
N GLN A 10 29.07 2.26 25.35
CA GLN A 10 28.24 3.22 24.63
C GLN A 10 28.27 2.89 23.13
N ALA A 11 27.45 1.94 22.69
CA ALA A 11 26.97 1.95 21.33
C ALA A 11 25.80 2.94 21.33
N ALA A 12 26.02 4.12 20.76
CA ALA A 12 24.94 5.01 20.38
C ALA A 12 23.96 4.18 19.55
N SER A 13 22.87 3.73 20.20
CA SER A 13 21.69 3.25 19.51
C SER A 13 21.17 4.48 18.79
N GLN A 14 21.67 4.70 17.57
CA GLN A 14 20.97 5.51 16.60
C GLN A 14 19.63 4.83 16.48
N SER A 15 18.65 5.37 17.20
CA SER A 15 17.25 5.13 16.94
C SER A 15 16.98 5.74 15.57
N THR A 16 17.42 5.05 14.51
CA THR A 16 16.71 5.11 13.25
C THR A 16 15.38 4.45 13.56
N THR A 17 14.44 5.26 14.04
CA THR A 17 13.00 4.99 13.94
C THR A 17 12.72 4.86 12.45
N HIS A 18 13.11 3.72 11.89
CA HIS A 18 12.78 3.32 10.54
C HIS A 18 11.30 2.98 10.63
N ASP A 19 10.46 3.99 10.37
CA ASP A 19 9.04 3.77 10.17
C ASP A 19 8.92 2.62 9.14
N PRO A 20 8.29 1.49 9.47
CA PRO A 20 8.23 0.36 8.56
C PRO A 20 7.69 0.82 7.21
N ALA A 21 8.44 0.53 6.14
CA ALA A 21 8.07 0.94 4.80
C ALA A 21 6.63 0.50 4.48
N GLN A 22 5.77 1.47 4.16
CA GLN A 22 4.38 1.20 3.82
C GLN A 22 4.31 0.42 2.50
N ARG A 23 3.73 -0.78 2.53
CA ARG A 23 3.59 -1.66 1.36
C ARG A 23 2.19 -1.54 0.79
N VAL A 24 2.08 -1.10 -0.45
CA VAL A 24 0.79 -0.79 -1.09
C VAL A 24 0.71 -1.49 -2.44
N VAL A 25 -0.42 -2.14 -2.72
CA VAL A 25 -0.71 -2.78 -4.01
C VAL A 25 -1.87 -2.07 -4.66
N LEU A 26 -1.63 -1.51 -5.85
CA LEU A 26 -2.68 -0.98 -6.71
C LEU A 26 -3.28 -2.13 -7.52
N MET A 27 -4.60 -2.32 -7.42
CA MET A 27 -5.29 -3.44 -8.06
C MET A 27 -6.31 -2.92 -9.07
N LEU A 28 -6.04 -3.11 -10.35
CA LEU A 28 -7.01 -2.79 -11.39
C LEU A 28 -8.16 -3.80 -11.36
N ARG A 29 -9.39 -3.30 -11.20
CA ARG A 29 -10.62 -4.11 -11.22
C ARG A 29 -11.34 -3.87 -12.54
N GLU A 30 -11.17 -4.82 -13.46
CA GLU A 30 -11.89 -4.89 -14.73
C GLU A 30 -13.16 -5.73 -14.60
N ARG A 31 -14.12 -5.56 -15.53
CA ARG A 31 -15.41 -6.26 -15.50
C ARG A 31 -15.28 -7.79 -15.45
N TRP A 32 -14.29 -8.35 -16.12
CA TRP A 32 -14.05 -9.80 -16.16
C TRP A 32 -13.42 -10.37 -14.88
N HIS A 33 -13.07 -9.53 -13.90
CA HIS A 33 -12.64 -9.98 -12.56
C HIS A 33 -13.80 -10.36 -11.65
N PHE A 34 -15.04 -10.13 -12.07
CA PHE A 34 -16.24 -10.37 -11.28
C PHE A 34 -17.05 -11.55 -11.83
N CYS A 35 -17.85 -12.18 -10.96
CA CYS A 35 -18.88 -13.13 -11.38
C CYS A 35 -19.92 -12.40 -12.24
N ARG A 36 -20.50 -13.14 -13.19
CA ARG A 36 -21.47 -12.62 -14.16
C ARG A 36 -22.58 -11.81 -13.47
N ASP A 37 -22.80 -10.60 -13.98
CA ASP A 37 -23.84 -9.66 -13.53
C ASP A 37 -23.81 -9.37 -12.02
N SER A 38 -22.63 -9.43 -11.39
CA SER A 38 -22.45 -9.22 -9.95
C SER A 38 -21.25 -8.34 -9.64
N GLN A 39 -21.20 -7.83 -8.40
CA GLN A 39 -20.02 -7.14 -7.85
C GLN A 39 -19.10 -8.09 -7.04
N VAL A 40 -19.34 -9.41 -7.13
CA VAL A 40 -18.54 -10.41 -6.41
C VAL A 40 -17.32 -10.77 -7.24
N LEU A 41 -16.13 -10.61 -6.68
CA LEU A 41 -14.88 -11.01 -7.34
C LEU A 41 -14.84 -12.53 -7.56
N LEU A 42 -14.27 -12.95 -8.69
CA LEU A 42 -13.93 -14.35 -8.91
C LEU A 42 -13.04 -14.86 -7.76
N GLY A 43 -13.23 -16.12 -7.36
CA GLY A 43 -12.54 -16.70 -6.20
C GLY A 43 -11.02 -16.58 -6.26
N SER A 44 -10.42 -16.71 -7.45
CA SER A 44 -8.98 -16.53 -7.67
C SER A 44 -8.49 -15.10 -7.39
N ARG A 45 -9.34 -14.09 -7.66
CA ARG A 45 -9.06 -12.68 -7.39
C ARG A 45 -9.24 -12.38 -5.90
N ALA A 46 -10.38 -12.76 -5.34
CA ALA A 46 -10.67 -12.58 -3.91
C ALA A 46 -9.61 -13.24 -3.02
N LEU A 47 -9.17 -14.46 -3.36
CA LEU A 47 -8.14 -15.18 -2.61
C LEU A 47 -6.79 -14.45 -2.67
N ARG A 48 -6.41 -13.92 -3.84
CA ARG A 48 -5.17 -13.14 -4.01
C ARG A 48 -5.21 -11.86 -3.18
N GLU A 49 -6.31 -11.10 -3.27
CA GLU A 49 -6.47 -9.87 -2.47
C GLU A 49 -6.37 -10.19 -0.97
N ARG A 50 -7.11 -11.21 -0.51
CA ARG A 50 -7.04 -11.67 0.89
C ARG A 50 -5.62 -12.07 1.31
N HIS A 51 -4.92 -12.84 0.49
CA HIS A 51 -3.55 -13.29 0.79
C HIS A 51 -2.58 -12.12 0.94
N LEU A 52 -2.65 -11.14 0.04
CA LEU A 52 -1.84 -9.92 0.13
C LEU A 52 -2.14 -9.12 1.40
N GLY A 53 -3.42 -8.98 1.75
CA GLY A 53 -3.83 -8.33 3.00
C GLY A 53 -3.24 -9.02 4.24
N LEU A 54 -3.26 -10.36 4.28
CA LEU A 54 -2.63 -11.14 5.35
C LEU A 54 -1.10 -10.97 5.41
N MET A 55 -0.46 -10.57 4.31
CA MET A 55 0.97 -10.29 4.24
C MET A 55 1.35 -8.85 4.61
N GLY A 56 0.39 -8.06 5.07
CA GLY A 56 0.58 -6.68 5.49
C GLY A 56 0.62 -5.67 4.35
N TYR A 57 0.14 -6.04 3.15
CA TYR A 57 -0.04 -5.09 2.06
C TYR A 57 -1.35 -4.33 2.23
N GLN A 58 -1.30 -3.02 2.05
CA GLN A 58 -2.47 -2.18 1.88
C GLN A 58 -2.95 -2.30 0.44
N LEU A 59 -4.23 -2.61 0.26
CA LEU A 59 -4.82 -2.85 -1.05
C LEU A 59 -5.60 -1.61 -1.50
N LEU A 60 -5.24 -1.07 -2.67
CA LEU A 60 -5.96 0.02 -3.30
C LEU A 60 -6.66 -0.48 -4.58
N PRO A 61 -7.96 -0.83 -4.50
CA PRO A 61 -8.71 -1.20 -5.70
C PRO A 61 -8.99 0.03 -6.57
N LEU A 62 -8.72 -0.09 -7.86
CA LEU A 62 -8.98 0.91 -8.88
C LEU A 62 -9.96 0.34 -9.90
N PRO A 63 -11.23 0.76 -9.90
CA PRO A 63 -12.17 0.37 -10.95
C PRO A 63 -11.70 0.87 -12.31
N PHE A 64 -11.75 0.00 -13.32
CA PHE A 64 -11.31 0.32 -14.67
C PHE A 64 -12.12 1.48 -15.26
N GLU A 65 -13.43 1.49 -15.01
CA GLU A 65 -14.36 2.52 -15.48
C GLU A 65 -13.99 3.91 -14.92
N GLU A 66 -13.58 3.99 -13.65
CA GLU A 66 -13.10 5.24 -13.04
C GLU A 66 -11.79 5.69 -13.69
N LEU A 67 -10.91 4.75 -14.03
CA LEU A 67 -9.62 5.04 -14.65
C LEU A 67 -9.78 5.52 -16.11
N GLU A 68 -10.66 4.89 -16.88
CA GLU A 68 -10.98 5.28 -18.25
C GLU A 68 -11.65 6.66 -18.31
N SER A 69 -12.44 7.02 -17.30
CA SER A 69 -13.08 8.34 -17.23
C SER A 69 -12.09 9.51 -17.04
N GLN A 70 -10.83 9.23 -16.68
CA GLN A 70 -9.82 10.26 -16.47
C GLN A 70 -9.35 10.85 -17.80
N ARG A 71 -9.55 12.16 -17.96
CA ARG A 71 -9.19 12.87 -19.20
C ARG A 71 -7.71 13.23 -19.25
N GLY A 72 -6.86 12.23 -19.45
CA GLY A 72 -5.42 12.41 -19.66
C GLY A 72 -4.56 12.23 -18.40
N LEU A 73 -3.24 12.31 -18.59
CA LEU A 73 -2.25 11.97 -17.57
C LEU A 73 -2.29 12.87 -16.32
N PRO A 74 -2.47 14.20 -16.42
CA PRO A 74 -2.56 15.05 -15.23
C PRO A 74 -3.74 14.68 -14.32
N GLN A 75 -4.90 14.41 -14.91
CA GLN A 75 -6.14 14.03 -14.22
C GLN A 75 -5.96 12.67 -13.54
N LEU A 76 -5.37 11.71 -14.26
CA LEU A 76 -5.03 10.40 -13.71
C LEU A 76 -4.09 10.51 -12.51
N LYS A 77 -3.06 11.37 -12.57
CA LYS A 77 -2.15 11.63 -11.45
C LYS A 77 -2.88 12.20 -10.23
N SER A 78 -3.77 13.18 -10.45
CA SER A 78 -4.57 13.78 -9.37
C SER A 78 -5.52 12.76 -8.73
N TYR A 79 -6.17 11.94 -9.55
CA TYR A 79 -7.04 10.86 -9.09
C TYR A 79 -6.28 9.84 -8.24
N LEU A 80 -5.13 9.35 -8.71
CA LEU A 80 -4.31 8.40 -7.94
C LEU A 80 -3.81 9.00 -6.63
N ARG A 81 -3.42 10.29 -6.65
CA ARG A 81 -3.01 11.01 -5.44
C ARG A 81 -4.14 11.05 -4.40
N GLN A 82 -5.36 11.38 -4.83
CA GLN A 82 -6.52 11.40 -3.95
C GLN A 82 -6.82 10.02 -3.35
N LYS A 83 -6.76 8.96 -4.17
CA LYS A 83 -6.97 7.58 -3.73
C LYS A 83 -5.92 7.11 -2.71
N LEU A 84 -4.66 7.50 -2.91
CA LEU A 84 -3.58 7.20 -1.97
C LEU A 84 -3.71 8.01 -0.66
N GLN A 85 -4.08 9.29 -0.75
CA GLN A 85 -4.33 10.13 0.43
C GLN A 85 -5.48 9.59 1.29
N ALA A 86 -6.52 9.03 0.67
CA ALA A 86 -7.61 8.37 1.39
C ALA A 86 -7.16 7.14 2.20
N LEU A 87 -6.04 6.52 1.82
CA LEU A 87 -5.39 5.45 2.58
C LEU A 87 -4.41 5.97 3.65
N GLY A 88 -4.35 7.29 3.87
CA GLY A 88 -3.37 7.92 4.77
C GLY A 88 -1.95 7.93 4.21
N LEU A 89 -1.78 7.61 2.92
CA LEU A 89 -0.49 7.56 2.26
C LEU A 89 -0.19 8.94 1.65
N ARG A 90 0.97 9.49 1.97
CA ARG A 90 1.46 10.76 1.41
C ARG A 90 2.25 10.48 0.13
N TRP A 91 1.79 11.01 -1.00
CA TRP A 91 2.46 10.86 -2.30
C TRP A 91 3.32 12.09 -2.63
N GLY A 92 4.65 11.90 -2.65
CA GLY A 92 5.64 12.91 -3.03
C GLY A 92 6.13 13.81 -1.89
N PRO A 93 7.23 14.56 -2.09
CA PRO A 93 7.70 15.58 -1.15
C PRO A 93 6.73 16.77 -1.09
N GLU A 94 6.59 17.41 0.07
CA GLU A 94 5.66 18.55 0.27
C GLU A 94 6.06 19.86 -0.43
N GLY A 95 7.11 19.85 -1.26
CA GLY A 95 7.56 21.03 -2.00
C GLY A 95 8.00 20.65 -3.41
N GLY A 96 7.36 21.27 -4.40
CA GLY A 96 7.77 21.32 -5.80
C GLY A 96 7.67 22.75 -6.28
#